data_AF-A0AAV4X546-F1
#
_entry.id   AF-A0AAV4X546-F1
#
_cell.length_a   1.000
_cell.length_b   1.000
_cell.length_c   1.000
_cell.angle_alpha   90.00
_cell.angle_beta   90.00
_cell.angle_gamma   90.00
#
_symmetry.space_group_name_H-M   'P 1'
#
loop_
_entity.id
_entity.type
_entity.pdbx_description
1 polymer ?
#
loop_
_entity_poly.entity_id
_entity_poly.type
_entity_poly.pdbx_seq_one_letter_code
_entity_poly.pdbx_strand_id
1 'polypeptide(L)'
;MKRLWVDTGVQECFGRSNEYQLNDSAKYFLDDLDRLCKKEYMPTEQDILRTRVKTTGIVEVHFSFKNLNFKLFDVGGQRSERKKWIHCFEDVTAIIFCVAMSEYDQVLHEDETTNRMQESLKLFDSICNNKWFTDTSIILFLNKKISSKKRFGSRLSPYAFPNIPVLRSTGRRRPTSRLNSKRRTNPPQRKSTAT
;
A
#
# COMPACT_ATOMS: atom_id res chain seq x y z
N MET A 1 8.06 25.11 -14.60
CA MET A 1 7.66 23.80 -14.05
C MET A 1 7.41 22.74 -15.11
N LYS A 2 6.41 22.88 -16.01
CA LYS A 2 6.10 21.85 -17.03
C LYS A 2 7.31 21.41 -17.87
N ARG A 3 8.12 22.37 -18.36
CA ARG A 3 9.36 22.12 -19.09
C ARG A 3 10.39 21.30 -18.31
N LEU A 4 10.46 21.48 -16.98
CA LEU A 4 11.34 20.70 -16.12
C LEU A 4 10.78 19.29 -15.89
N TRP A 5 9.46 19.15 -15.74
CA TRP A 5 8.86 17.84 -15.50
C TRP A 5 9.03 16.89 -16.68
N VAL A 6 9.00 17.39 -17.92
CA VAL A 6 9.22 16.57 -19.13
C VAL A 6 10.70 16.30 -19.44
N ASP A 7 11.62 16.88 -18.66
CA ASP A 7 13.05 16.65 -18.84
C ASP A 7 13.43 15.22 -18.44
N THR A 8 14.28 14.58 -19.26
CA THR A 8 14.70 13.18 -19.03
C THR A 8 15.46 13.03 -17.72
N GLY A 9 16.34 13.96 -17.37
CA GLY A 9 17.10 13.92 -16.13
C GLY A 9 16.21 14.06 -14.90
N VAL A 10 15.18 14.91 -14.98
CA VAL A 10 14.16 15.03 -13.91
C VAL A 10 13.33 13.74 -13.79
N GLN A 11 12.92 13.12 -14.90
CA GLN A 11 12.20 11.84 -14.86
C GLN A 11 13.07 10.69 -14.31
N GLU A 12 14.36 10.65 -14.62
CA GLU A 12 15.31 9.70 -14.05
C GLU A 12 15.49 9.91 -12.54
N CYS A 13 15.65 11.17 -12.11
CA CYS A 13 15.69 11.52 -10.68
C CYS A 13 14.40 11.10 -9.97
N PHE A 14 13.23 11.35 -10.57
CA PHE A 14 11.94 10.88 -10.05
C PHE A 14 11.86 9.35 -9.96
N GLY A 15 12.44 8.62 -10.91
CA GLY A 15 12.54 7.17 -10.87
C GLY A 15 13.28 6.62 -9.64
N ARG A 16 14.15 7.44 -9.04
CA ARG A 16 14.93 7.17 -7.83
C ARG A 16 14.35 7.83 -6.57
N SER A 17 13.07 8.20 -6.59
CA SER A 17 12.45 8.94 -5.49
C SER A 17 12.38 8.21 -4.15
N ASN A 18 12.78 6.94 -4.07
CA ASN A 18 12.94 6.23 -2.80
C ASN A 18 14.22 6.64 -2.06
N GLU A 19 15.18 7.28 -2.75
CA GLU A 19 16.47 7.70 -2.18
C GLU A 19 16.39 9.05 -1.44
N TYR A 20 15.27 9.76 -1.57
CA TYR A 20 15.06 11.06 -0.94
C TYR A 20 13.59 11.27 -0.57
N GLN A 21 13.29 12.35 0.14
CA GLN A 21 11.95 12.61 0.66
C GLN A 21 11.06 13.26 -0.40
N LEU A 22 10.32 12.45 -1.17
CA LEU A 22 9.32 12.92 -2.14
C LEU A 22 7.90 12.52 -1.73
N ASN A 23 6.93 13.38 -2.06
CA ASN A 23 5.51 13.08 -1.86
C ASN A 23 5.00 12.08 -2.91
N ASP A 24 4.28 11.05 -2.47
CA ASP A 24 3.66 10.05 -3.35
C ASP A 24 2.73 10.65 -4.41
N SER A 25 2.09 11.79 -4.10
CA SER A 25 1.21 12.52 -5.02
C SER A 25 1.96 13.43 -5.99
N ALA A 26 3.29 13.54 -5.91
CA ALA A 26 4.07 14.45 -6.76
C ALA A 26 3.80 14.20 -8.24
N LYS A 27 3.83 12.93 -8.69
CA LYS A 27 3.53 12.58 -10.08
C LYS A 27 2.12 13.01 -10.50
N TYR A 28 1.13 12.77 -9.66
CA TYR A 28 -0.28 13.11 -9.94
C TYR A 28 -0.44 14.60 -10.24
N PHE A 29 0.17 15.47 -9.43
CA PHE A 29 0.08 16.92 -9.64
C PHE A 29 0.98 17.40 -10.79
N LEU A 30 2.19 16.86 -10.92
CA LEU A 30 3.15 17.29 -11.95
C LEU A 30 2.74 16.86 -13.37
N ASP A 31 2.06 15.72 -13.50
CA ASP A 31 1.50 15.26 -14.78
C ASP A 31 0.39 16.17 -15.30
N ASP A 32 -0.33 16.88 -14.41
CA ASP A 32 -1.55 17.63 -14.76
C ASP A 32 -1.44 19.14 -14.43
N LEU A 33 -0.23 19.68 -14.57
CA LEU A 33 0.07 21.09 -14.30
C LEU A 33 -0.81 22.06 -15.11
N ASP A 34 -1.21 21.70 -16.33
CA ASP A 34 -2.06 22.56 -17.17
C ASP A 34 -3.43 22.79 -16.54
N ARG A 35 -4.01 21.78 -15.88
CA ARG A 35 -5.29 21.92 -15.16
C ARG A 35 -5.11 22.72 -13.89
N LEU A 36 -4.06 22.43 -13.13
CA LEU A 36 -3.80 23.04 -11.82
C LEU A 36 -3.42 24.53 -11.92
N CYS A 37 -2.83 24.96 -13.04
CA CYS A 37 -2.40 26.35 -13.25
C CYS A 37 -3.46 27.24 -13.92
N LYS A 38 -4.69 26.75 -14.14
CA LYS A 38 -5.78 27.60 -14.67
C LYS A 38 -6.18 28.65 -13.63
N LYS A 39 -6.52 29.86 -14.08
CA LYS A 39 -6.93 30.96 -13.21
C LYS A 39 -8.19 30.61 -12.40
N GLU A 40 -9.10 29.86 -13.00
CA GLU A 40 -10.36 29.41 -12.42
C GLU A 40 -10.27 27.96 -11.89
N TYR A 41 -9.05 27.47 -11.57
CA TYR A 41 -8.87 26.12 -11.05
C TYR A 41 -9.65 25.90 -9.75
N MET A 42 -10.52 24.88 -9.77
CA MET A 42 -11.21 24.36 -8.59
C MET A 42 -10.70 22.94 -8.29
N PRO A 43 -10.22 22.67 -7.06
CA PRO A 43 -9.78 21.33 -6.67
C PRO A 43 -10.91 20.31 -6.83
N THR A 44 -10.59 19.20 -7.48
CA THR A 44 -11.45 18.02 -7.50
C THR A 44 -11.36 17.29 -6.16
N GLU A 45 -12.34 16.44 -5.87
CA GLU A 45 -12.26 15.53 -4.71
C GLU A 45 -10.97 14.70 -4.73
N GLN A 46 -10.51 14.32 -5.93
CA GLN A 46 -9.28 13.56 -6.09
C GLN A 46 -8.03 14.39 -5.75
N ASP A 47 -8.00 15.68 -6.08
CA ASP A 47 -6.92 16.59 -5.68
C ASP A 47 -6.89 16.75 -4.16
N ILE A 48 -8.05 16.91 -3.54
CA ILE A 48 -8.19 17.03 -2.08
C ILE A 48 -7.66 15.77 -1.40
N LEU A 49 -8.10 14.58 -1.83
CA LEU A 49 -7.63 13.30 -1.29
C LEU A 49 -6.13 13.03 -1.52
N ARG A 50 -5.53 13.62 -2.57
CA ARG A 50 -4.10 13.47 -2.90
C ARG A 50 -3.24 14.52 -2.21
N THR A 51 -3.84 15.59 -1.70
CA THR A 51 -3.11 16.68 -1.05
C THR A 51 -2.58 16.18 0.28
N ARG A 52 -1.28 16.35 0.52
CA ARG A 52 -0.66 15.94 1.77
C ARG A 52 -0.64 17.11 2.73
N VAL A 53 -1.52 17.07 3.73
CA VAL A 53 -1.44 17.92 4.91
C VAL A 53 -1.02 17.02 6.07
N LYS A 54 0.06 17.39 6.77
CA LYS A 54 0.51 16.65 7.95
C LYS A 54 -0.52 16.90 9.07
N THR A 55 -1.20 15.86 9.56
CA THR A 55 -2.02 15.97 10.77
C THR A 55 -1.12 16.30 11.97
N THR A 56 -1.43 17.39 12.66
CA THR A 56 -0.79 17.80 13.91
C THR A 56 -1.83 17.83 15.01
N GLY A 57 -1.52 17.25 16.17
CA GLY A 57 -2.48 17.10 17.26
C GLY A 57 -3.50 15.99 17.01
N ILE A 58 -4.71 16.23 17.51
CA ILE A 58 -5.85 15.30 17.48
C ILE A 58 -7.02 16.05 16.88
N VAL A 59 -7.65 15.46 15.87
CA VAL A 59 -8.88 15.96 15.26
C VAL A 59 -10.00 14.98 15.56
N GLU A 60 -11.11 15.51 16.07
CA GLU A 60 -12.28 14.73 16.46
C GLU A 60 -13.41 14.97 15.46
N VAL A 61 -14.02 13.91 14.93
CA VAL A 61 -15.12 13.98 13.97
C VAL A 61 -16.26 13.11 14.45
N HIS A 62 -17.46 13.69 14.45
CA HIS A 62 -18.70 13.02 14.83
C HIS A 62 -19.56 12.82 13.60
N PHE A 63 -20.02 11.60 13.38
CA PHE A 63 -20.97 11.32 12.31
C PHE A 63 -21.86 10.14 12.67
N SER A 64 -23.06 10.12 12.09
CA SER A 64 -23.99 9.00 12.24
C SER A 64 -24.05 8.21 10.94
N PHE A 65 -23.98 6.88 11.03
CA PHE A 65 -24.13 5.99 9.89
C PHE A 65 -24.96 4.77 10.27
N LYS A 66 -26.03 4.48 9.52
CA LYS A 66 -26.96 3.37 9.78
C LYS A 66 -27.46 3.34 11.25
N ASN A 67 -27.87 4.50 11.77
CA ASN A 67 -28.35 4.70 13.15
C ASN A 67 -27.30 4.42 14.25
N LEU A 68 -26.01 4.33 13.90
CA LEU A 68 -24.90 4.27 14.84
C LEU A 68 -24.18 5.61 14.85
N ASN A 69 -23.82 6.10 16.03
CA ASN A 69 -23.02 7.31 16.19
C ASN A 69 -21.55 6.92 16.31
N PHE A 70 -20.72 7.52 15.46
CA PHE A 70 -19.28 7.33 15.43
C PHE A 70 -18.59 8.58 15.93
N LYS A 71 -17.64 8.37 16.86
CA LYS A 71 -16.67 9.36 17.30
C LYS A 71 -15.30 8.92 16.78
N LEU A 72 -14.82 9.58 15.73
CA LEU A 72 -13.56 9.26 15.08
C LEU A 72 -12.49 10.26 15.53
N PHE A 73 -11.33 9.75 15.94
CA PHE A 73 -10.15 10.54 16.25
C PHE A 73 -9.09 10.31 15.17
N ASP A 74 -8.74 11.36 14.42
CA ASP A 74 -7.55 11.39 13.58
C ASP A 74 -6.38 11.95 14.38
N VAL A 75 -5.32 11.16 14.52
CA VAL A 75 -4.15 11.50 15.33
C VAL A 75 -2.91 11.58 14.47
N GLY A 76 -2.06 12.58 14.73
CA GLY A 76 -0.78 12.70 14.06
C GLY A 76 0.11 11.47 14.28
N GLY A 77 0.60 10.85 13.19
CA GLY A 77 1.43 9.63 13.24
C GLY A 77 2.94 9.85 13.45
N GLN A 78 3.41 11.08 13.27
CA GLN A 78 4.83 11.45 13.42
C GLN A 78 5.28 11.31 14.87
N ARG A 79 6.57 11.02 15.09
CA ARG A 79 7.11 10.77 16.44
C ARG A 79 6.83 11.91 17.43
N SER A 80 6.85 13.17 16.98
CA SER A 80 6.53 14.34 17.81
C SER A 80 5.08 14.37 18.31
N GLU A 81 4.16 13.76 17.56
CA GLU A 81 2.72 13.80 17.84
C GLU A 81 2.27 12.68 18.76
N ARG A 82 3.02 11.56 18.83
CA ARG A 82 2.61 10.35 19.56
C ARG A 82 2.43 10.55 21.06
N LYS A 83 3.13 11.50 21.68
CA LYS A 83 2.93 11.82 23.10
C LYS A 83 1.51 12.32 23.39
N LYS A 84 0.82 12.88 22.39
CA LYS A 84 -0.54 13.41 22.52
C LYS A 84 -1.59 12.29 22.50
N TRP A 85 -1.26 11.11 22.00
CA TRP A 85 -2.21 10.01 21.82
C TRP A 85 -2.89 9.57 23.12
N ILE A 86 -2.24 9.75 24.27
CA ILE A 86 -2.85 9.44 25.58
C ILE A 86 -4.19 10.15 25.81
N HIS A 87 -4.44 11.29 25.16
CA HIS A 87 -5.71 12.01 25.26
C HIS A 87 -6.89 11.34 24.54
N CYS A 88 -6.66 10.26 23.79
CA CYS A 88 -7.71 9.52 23.08
C CYS A 88 -7.76 8.03 23.46
N PHE A 89 -7.16 7.61 24.59
CA PHE A 89 -7.08 6.20 24.98
C PHE A 89 -8.27 5.69 25.80
N GLU A 90 -9.17 6.58 26.24
CA GLU A 90 -10.34 6.22 27.02
C GLU A 90 -11.50 5.75 26.10
N ASP A 91 -12.17 4.66 26.49
CA ASP A 91 -13.36 4.10 25.83
C ASP A 91 -13.23 3.84 24.32
N VAL A 92 -12.03 3.44 23.87
CA VAL A 92 -11.78 3.12 22.45
C VAL A 92 -12.38 1.78 22.08
N THR A 93 -13.41 1.81 21.21
CA THR A 93 -14.03 0.58 20.67
C THR A 93 -13.09 -0.17 19.72
N ALA A 94 -12.44 0.57 18.81
CA ALA A 94 -11.53 -0.01 17.84
C ALA A 94 -10.43 0.96 17.41
N ILE A 95 -9.25 0.42 17.11
CA ILE A 95 -8.13 1.13 16.51
C ILE A 95 -8.03 0.75 15.04
N ILE A 96 -7.99 1.75 14.16
CA ILE A 96 -7.66 1.54 12.74
C ILE A 96 -6.19 1.90 12.55
N PHE A 97 -5.33 0.89 12.39
CA PHE A 97 -3.90 1.09 12.19
C PHE A 97 -3.56 1.01 10.71
N CYS A 98 -3.06 2.10 10.12
CA CYS A 98 -2.71 2.15 8.70
C CYS A 98 -1.21 1.94 8.47
N VAL A 99 -0.85 0.99 7.62
CA VAL A 99 0.53 0.73 7.16
C VAL A 99 0.66 1.02 5.68
N ALA A 100 1.63 1.83 5.30
CA ALA A 100 1.95 2.08 3.90
C ALA A 100 2.86 0.99 3.33
N MET A 101 2.29 0.06 2.57
CA MET A 101 3.01 -1.09 1.99
C MET A 101 4.07 -0.68 0.97
N SER A 102 3.93 0.48 0.33
CA SER A 102 4.84 0.99 -0.69
C SER A 102 6.12 1.63 -0.14
N GLU A 103 6.27 1.75 1.18
CA GLU A 103 7.33 2.51 1.86
C GLU A 103 8.43 1.60 2.45
N TYR A 104 8.50 0.33 2.06
CA TYR A 104 9.53 -0.62 2.54
C TYR A 104 10.96 -0.24 2.12
N ASP A 105 11.10 0.58 1.08
CA ASP A 105 12.38 1.05 0.51
C ASP A 105 12.69 2.50 0.93
N GLN A 106 11.94 3.06 1.88
CA GLN A 106 12.07 4.45 2.32
C GLN A 106 12.50 4.55 3.79
N VAL A 107 13.16 5.66 4.11
CA VAL A 107 13.51 6.05 5.48
C VAL A 107 12.57 7.14 6.02
N LEU A 108 12.43 7.23 7.34
CA LEU A 108 11.67 8.27 8.01
C LEU A 108 12.18 9.65 7.63
N HIS A 109 11.27 10.62 7.63
CA HIS A 109 11.64 12.01 7.40
C HIS A 109 12.32 12.62 8.64
N GLU A 110 11.99 12.12 9.83
CA GLU A 110 12.49 12.67 11.09
C GLU A 110 13.98 12.36 11.37
N ASP A 111 14.52 11.25 10.84
CA ASP A 111 15.90 10.83 11.14
C ASP A 111 16.69 10.32 9.92
N GLU A 112 16.08 10.25 8.74
CA GLU A 112 16.67 9.82 7.45
C GLU A 112 17.42 8.48 7.49
N THR A 113 17.22 7.67 8.51
CA THR A 113 18.01 6.46 8.77
C THR A 113 17.11 5.26 9.09
N THR A 114 16.03 5.48 9.84
CA THR A 114 15.10 4.40 10.20
C THR A 114 14.21 4.05 9.01
N ASN A 115 14.15 2.77 8.64
CA ASN A 115 13.22 2.29 7.63
C ASN A 115 11.75 2.49 8.06
N ARG A 116 10.91 3.03 7.18
CA ARG A 116 9.51 3.38 7.51
C ARG A 116 8.65 2.16 7.85
N MET A 117 8.87 1.04 7.17
CA MET A 117 8.10 -0.18 7.42
C MET A 117 8.51 -0.83 8.74
N GLN A 118 9.81 -0.83 9.07
CA GLN A 118 10.29 -1.29 10.38
C GLN A 118 9.75 -0.41 11.52
N GLU A 119 9.71 0.91 11.35
CA GLU A 119 9.08 1.82 12.31
C GLU A 119 7.59 1.48 12.49
N SER A 120 6.88 1.24 11.39
CA SER A 120 5.45 0.90 11.42
C SER A 120 5.21 -0.41 12.17
N LEU A 121 6.06 -1.42 11.96
CA LEU A 121 5.99 -2.70 12.69
C LEU A 121 6.27 -2.54 14.18
N LYS A 122 7.31 -1.78 14.55
CA LYS A 122 7.63 -1.48 15.97
C LYS A 122 6.47 -0.74 16.65
N LEU A 123 5.89 0.24 15.96
CA LEU A 123 4.76 1.00 16.48
C LEU A 123 3.53 0.11 16.63
N PHE A 124 3.22 -0.72 15.63
CA PHE A 124 2.11 -1.66 15.70
C PHE A 124 2.25 -2.63 16.88
N ASP A 125 3.44 -3.22 17.06
CA ASP A 125 3.74 -4.10 18.20
C ASP A 125 3.53 -3.38 19.54
N SER A 126 3.96 -2.13 19.66
CA SER A 126 3.75 -1.34 20.88
C SER A 126 2.27 -1.06 21.18
N ILE A 127 1.42 -0.94 20.15
CA ILE A 127 -0.02 -0.72 20.31
C ILE A 127 -0.73 -2.02 20.69
N CYS A 128 -0.42 -3.13 20.02
CA CYS A 128 -0.98 -4.43 20.33
C CYS A 128 -0.68 -4.89 21.77
N ASN A 129 0.49 -4.52 22.30
CA ASN A 129 0.92 -4.90 23.64
C ASN A 129 0.63 -3.83 24.71
N ASN A 130 -0.10 -2.75 24.37
CA ASN A 130 -0.43 -1.70 25.33
C ASN A 130 -1.62 -2.11 26.21
N LYS A 131 -1.46 -1.99 27.54
CA LYS A 131 -2.50 -2.34 28.52
C LYS A 131 -3.80 -1.55 28.34
N TRP A 132 -3.72 -0.31 27.83
CA TRP A 132 -4.90 0.51 27.52
C TRP A 132 -5.78 -0.08 26.43
N PHE A 133 -5.25 -1.00 25.60
CA PHE A 133 -5.95 -1.57 24.44
C PHE A 133 -6.20 -3.07 24.56
N THR A 134 -6.15 -3.62 25.78
CA THR A 134 -6.32 -5.07 26.03
C THR A 134 -7.64 -5.60 25.45
N ASP A 135 -8.72 -4.84 25.59
CA ASP A 135 -10.06 -5.20 25.13
C ASP A 135 -10.47 -4.47 23.83
N THR A 136 -9.55 -3.71 23.21
CA THR A 136 -9.81 -2.90 22.03
C THR A 136 -9.58 -3.71 20.75
N SER A 137 -10.54 -3.69 19.82
CA SER A 137 -10.37 -4.33 18.52
C SER A 137 -9.37 -3.58 17.64
N ILE A 138 -8.40 -4.27 17.06
CA ILE A 138 -7.42 -3.65 16.15
C ILE A 138 -7.70 -4.07 14.70
N ILE A 139 -7.96 -3.09 13.84
CA ILE A 139 -8.19 -3.26 12.41
C ILE A 139 -6.95 -2.76 11.67
N LEU A 140 -6.23 -3.67 11.01
CA LEU A 140 -5.02 -3.35 10.26
C LEU A 140 -5.34 -3.04 8.79
N PHE A 141 -5.05 -1.82 8.35
CA PHE A 141 -5.16 -1.38 6.97
C PHE A 141 -3.78 -1.40 6.29
N LEU A 142 -3.57 -2.36 5.40
CA LEU A 142 -2.40 -2.41 4.53
C LEU A 142 -2.64 -1.52 3.31
N ASN A 143 -2.35 -0.23 3.47
CA ASN A 143 -2.60 0.83 2.49
C ASN A 143 -1.43 0.99 1.51
N LYS A 144 -1.64 1.78 0.44
CA LYS A 144 -0.68 2.09 -0.63
C LYS A 144 -0.07 0.84 -1.26
N LYS A 145 -0.87 0.19 -2.11
CA LYS A 145 -0.48 -1.02 -2.84
C LYS A 145 0.86 -0.81 -3.55
N ILE A 146 1.73 -1.81 -3.42
CA ILE A 146 3.02 -1.85 -4.12
C ILE A 146 2.75 -1.90 -5.63
N SER A 147 3.27 -0.91 -6.37
CA SER A 147 3.24 -0.92 -7.83
C SER A 147 4.00 -2.14 -8.36
N SER A 148 3.48 -2.78 -9.40
CA SER A 148 4.11 -3.96 -10.02
C SER A 148 5.56 -3.70 -10.46
N LYS A 149 5.88 -2.47 -10.89
CA LYS A 149 7.25 -2.06 -11.26
C LYS A 149 8.22 -2.10 -10.08
N LYS A 150 7.79 -1.64 -8.89
CA LYS A 150 8.58 -1.71 -7.66
C LYS A 150 8.84 -3.16 -7.21
N ARG A 151 7.88 -4.06 -7.44
CA ARG A 151 7.97 -5.49 -7.08
C ARG A 151 9.09 -6.23 -7.80
N PHE A 152 9.49 -5.79 -9.00
CA PHE A 152 10.53 -6.45 -9.82
C PHE A 152 11.90 -5.75 -9.74
N GLY A 153 11.95 -4.42 -9.57
CA GLY A 153 13.21 -3.67 -9.53
C GLY A 153 13.93 -3.76 -8.18
N SER A 154 13.20 -3.59 -7.08
CA SER A 154 13.69 -3.90 -5.75
C SER A 154 13.17 -5.27 -5.37
N ARG A 155 13.97 -6.33 -5.63
CA ARG A 155 13.80 -7.58 -4.87
C ARG A 155 13.64 -7.18 -3.42
N LEU A 156 12.60 -7.67 -2.72
CA LEU A 156 12.35 -7.41 -1.30
C LEU A 156 13.70 -7.34 -0.58
N SER A 157 14.15 -6.12 -0.33
CA SER A 157 15.55 -5.90 -0.02
C SER A 157 15.82 -6.61 1.30
N PRO A 158 16.95 -7.33 1.46
CA PRO A 158 17.29 -7.96 2.74
C PRO A 158 17.25 -6.98 3.92
N TYR A 159 17.40 -5.68 3.63
CA TYR A 159 17.26 -4.58 4.59
C TYR A 159 15.83 -4.35 5.10
N ALA A 160 14.81 -4.54 4.26
CA ALA A 160 13.40 -4.32 4.64
C ALA A 160 12.81 -5.54 5.36
N PHE A 161 13.24 -6.74 4.98
CA PHE A 161 12.73 -8.01 5.49
C PHE A 161 13.83 -9.07 5.60
N PRO A 162 14.72 -8.98 6.60
CA PRO A 162 15.84 -9.92 6.74
C PRO A 162 15.38 -11.37 6.98
N ASN A 163 14.14 -11.56 7.46
CA ASN A 163 13.60 -12.86 7.90
C ASN A 163 12.42 -13.38 7.06
N ILE A 164 12.04 -12.73 5.95
CA ILE A 164 11.04 -13.33 5.06
C ILE A 164 11.76 -14.32 4.14
N PRO A 165 11.55 -15.64 4.28
CA PRO A 165 12.07 -16.58 3.29
C PRO A 165 11.48 -16.19 1.95
N VAL A 166 12.34 -15.96 0.95
CA VAL A 166 11.90 -15.76 -0.42
C VAL A 166 11.05 -16.98 -0.78
N LEU A 167 9.73 -16.81 -0.81
CA LEU A 167 8.80 -17.78 -1.36
C LEU A 167 9.14 -17.88 -2.85
N ARG A 168 10.11 -18.75 -3.18
CA ARG A 168 10.29 -19.22 -4.55
C ARG A 168 8.94 -19.74 -4.96
N SER A 169 8.37 -19.18 -6.02
CA SER A 169 7.21 -19.77 -6.67
C SER A 169 7.62 -21.17 -7.09
N THR A 170 7.35 -22.17 -6.27
CA THR A 170 7.34 -23.54 -6.73
C THR A 170 6.20 -23.58 -7.72
N GLY A 171 6.55 -23.68 -9.01
CA GLY A 171 5.59 -23.89 -10.07
C GLY A 171 4.87 -25.20 -9.80
N ARG A 172 3.81 -25.17 -8.98
CA ARG A 172 2.80 -26.22 -8.97
C ARG A 172 2.12 -26.14 -10.33
N ARG A 173 2.63 -26.94 -11.28
CA ARG A 173 1.88 -27.31 -12.47
C ARG A 173 0.51 -27.77 -12.00
N ARG A 174 -0.55 -27.15 -12.51
CA ARG A 174 -1.93 -27.64 -12.33
C ARG A 174 -1.95 -29.12 -12.76
N PRO A 175 -2.51 -30.04 -11.98
CA PRO A 175 -2.74 -31.39 -12.45
C PRO A 175 -3.76 -31.29 -13.59
N THR A 176 -3.37 -31.70 -14.79
CA THR A 176 -4.31 -31.92 -15.89
C THR A 176 -5.04 -33.24 -15.61
N SER A 177 -6.28 -33.15 -15.13
CA SER A 177 -7.19 -34.29 -15.10
C SER A 177 -7.63 -34.61 -16.53
N ARG A 178 -6.83 -35.38 -17.27
CA ARG A 178 -7.33 -36.07 -18.47
C ARG A 178 -8.11 -37.29 -18.03
N LEU A 179 -9.44 -37.16 -18.07
CA LEU A 179 -10.37 -38.28 -18.05
C LEU A 179 -9.98 -39.26 -19.17
N ASN A 180 -9.69 -40.50 -18.80
CA ASN A 180 -9.57 -41.63 -19.72
C ASN A 180 -10.96 -42.00 -20.26
N SER A 181 -11.31 -41.54 -21.46
CA SER A 181 -12.39 -42.17 -22.23
C SER A 181 -11.83 -43.39 -22.96
N LYS A 182 -12.17 -44.58 -22.46
CA LYS A 182 -11.99 -45.87 -23.14
C LYS A 182 -12.61 -45.79 -24.55
N ARG A 183 -11.79 -45.79 -25.61
CA ARG A 183 -12.28 -46.14 -26.95
C ARG A 183 -12.22 -47.65 -27.12
N ARG A 184 -13.40 -48.25 -27.23
CA ARG A 184 -13.62 -49.63 -27.64
C ARG A 184 -12.95 -49.89 -28.99
N THR A 185 -12.30 -51.04 -29.05
CA THR A 185 -11.76 -51.72 -30.23
C THR A 185 -12.87 -52.12 -31.21
N ASN A 186 -12.60 -52.02 -32.51
CA ASN A 186 -13.23 -52.87 -33.54
C ASN A 186 -12.14 -53.35 -34.53
N PRO A 187 -12.21 -54.60 -35.01
CA PRO A 187 -11.14 -55.27 -35.77
C PRO A 187 -11.19 -54.95 -37.29
N PRO A 188 -10.11 -55.25 -38.04
CA PRO A 188 -10.00 -54.87 -39.45
C PRO A 188 -10.78 -55.83 -40.37
N GLN A 189 -11.56 -55.27 -41.30
CA GLN A 189 -12.08 -56.00 -42.46
C GLN A 189 -11.13 -55.87 -43.66
N ARG A 190 -10.96 -56.97 -44.38
CA ARG A 190 -10.04 -57.19 -45.50
C ARG A 190 -10.83 -57.18 -46.84
N LYS A 191 -10.30 -56.44 -47.83
CA LYS A 191 -10.29 -56.62 -49.31
C LYS A 191 -11.57 -56.98 -50.11
N SER A 192 -11.83 -56.22 -51.19
CA SER A 192 -11.96 -56.67 -52.62
C SER A 192 -12.14 -55.43 -53.55
N THR A 193 -11.19 -55.13 -54.45
CA THR A 193 -11.16 -55.32 -55.93
C THR A 193 -12.16 -54.54 -56.80
N ALA A 194 -11.55 -53.75 -57.72
CA ALA A 194 -11.85 -53.55 -59.14
C ALA A 194 -13.18 -52.90 -59.58
N THR A 195 -13.06 -51.75 -60.24
CA THR A 195 -13.32 -51.64 -61.69
C THR A 195 -12.40 -50.57 -62.27
#